data_AF-A0AAE1EGT4-F1
#
_entry.id   AF-A0AAE1EGT4-F1
#
_cell.length_a   1.000
_cell.length_b   1.000
_cell.length_c   1.000
_cell.angle_alpha   90.00
_cell.angle_beta   90.00
_cell.angle_gamma   90.00
#
_symmetry.space_group_name_H-M   'P 1'
#
loop_
_entity.id
_entity.type
_entity.pdbx_description
1 polymer ?
#
loop_
_entity_poly.entity_id
_entity_poly.type
_entity_poly.pdbx_seq_one_letter_code
_entity_poly.pdbx_strand_id
1 'polypeptide(L)' 'MAANLEEEQSLRECEAYVQRHNIQQILKDAIVSLCVSRPDNPIAFLRDYFHKLDRLVKVQLSKHMQ' A
#
# COMPACT_ATOMS: atom_id res chain seq x y z
N MET A 1 31.86 4.63 12.77
CA MET A 1 30.56 4.46 13.48
C MET A 1 29.44 5.38 12.96
N ALA A 2 29.65 6.23 11.94
CA ALA A 2 28.59 7.08 11.38
C ALA A 2 27.67 6.36 10.37
N ALA A 3 28.22 5.48 9.52
CA ALA A 3 27.47 4.78 8.47
C ALA A 3 26.34 3.87 9.00
N ASN A 4 26.48 3.33 10.21
CA ASN A 4 25.45 2.48 10.82
C ASN A 4 24.21 3.30 11.24
N LEU A 5 24.41 4.56 11.66
CA LEU A 5 23.33 5.43 12.14
C LEU A 5 22.45 5.93 10.98
N GLU A 6 23.05 6.24 9.83
CA GLU A 6 22.30 6.63 8.62
C GLU A 6 21.47 5.48 8.04
N GLU A 7 21.99 4.25 8.09
CA GLU A 7 21.26 3.05 7.66
C GLU A 7 20.11 2.72 8.62
N GLU A 8 20.34 2.79 9.93
CA GLU A 8 19.30 2.62 10.96
C GLU A 8 18.21 3.71 10.87
N GLN A 9 18.60 4.94 10.56
CA GLN A 9 17.65 6.04 10.37
C GLN A 9 16.79 5.84 9.11
N SER A 10 17.43 5.44 8.00
CA SER A 10 16.74 5.10 6.75
C SER A 10 15.72 3.98 6.95
N LEU A 11 16.09 2.93 7.70
CA LEU A 11 15.18 1.83 8.03
C LEU A 11 13.98 2.30 8.86
N ARG A 12 14.20 3.12 9.89
CA ARG A 12 13.12 3.67 10.71
C ARG A 12 12.16 4.53 9.90
N GLU A 13 12.67 5.35 8.98
CA GLU A 13 11.84 6.17 8.10
C GLU A 13 11.03 5.30 7.13
N CYS A 14 11.63 4.23 6.60
CA CYS A 14 10.92 3.25 5.80
C CYS A 14 9.78 2.58 6.59
N GLU A 15 10.04 2.12 7.81
CA GLU A 15 9.02 1.51 8.67
C GLU A 15 7.90 2.50 9.02
N ALA A 16 8.26 3.74 9.35
CA ALA A 16 7.29 4.79 9.64
C ALA A 16 6.40 5.10 8.43
N TYR A 17 6.97 5.15 7.22
CA TYR A 17 6.21 5.34 5.99
C TYR A 17 5.25 4.17 5.74
N VAL A 18 5.75 2.94 5.88
CA VAL A 18 4.97 1.71 5.72
C VAL A 18 3.78 1.67 6.69
N GLN A 19 4.01 2.05 7.95
CA GLN A 19 2.96 2.12 8.97
C GLN A 19 1.98 3.25 8.68
N ARG A 20 2.46 4.47 8.43
CA ARG A 20 1.63 5.66 8.18
C ARG A 20 0.68 5.49 7.00
N HIS A 21 1.13 4.80 5.96
CA HIS A 21 0.35 4.55 4.75
C HIS A 21 -0.30 3.16 4.73
N ASN A 22 -0.21 2.40 5.84
CA ASN A 22 -0.73 1.04 5.94
C ASN A 22 -0.31 0.12 4.78
N ILE A 23 0.91 0.29 4.26
CA ILE A 23 1.39 -0.38 3.04
C ILE A 23 1.33 -1.90 3.20
N GLN A 24 1.69 -2.44 4.38
CA GLN A 24 1.61 -3.89 4.62
C GLN A 24 0.18 -4.44 4.48
N GLN A 25 -0.81 -3.71 5.02
CA GLN A 25 -2.21 -4.13 4.96
C GLN A 25 -2.70 -4.10 3.51
N ILE A 26 -2.41 -3.02 2.78
CA ILE A 26 -2.77 -2.85 1.37
C ILE A 26 -2.23 -4.00 0.51
N LEU A 27 -0.94 -4.35 0.68
CA LEU A 27 -0.31 -5.44 -0.08
C LEU A 27 -0.89 -6.80 0.31
N LYS A 28 -1.13 -7.03 1.61
CA LYS A 28 -1.74 -8.26 2.10
C LYS A 28 -3.14 -8.46 1.50
N ASP A 29 -3.98 -7.43 1.49
CA ASP A 29 -5.33 -7.52 0.94
C ASP A 29 -5.34 -7.69 -0.58
N ALA A 30 -4.37 -7.09 -1.27
CA ALA A 30 -4.16 -7.29 -2.70
C ALA A 30 -3.81 -8.76 -3.01
N ILE A 31 -2.90 -9.36 -2.23
CA ILE A 31 -2.51 -10.78 -2.37
C ILE A 31 -3.70 -11.69 -2.08
N VAL A 32 -4.42 -11.46 -0.97
CA VAL A 32 -5.61 -12.25 -0.62
C VAL A 32 -6.66 -12.16 -1.74
N SER A 33 -6.97 -10.96 -2.21
CA SER A 33 -7.95 -10.76 -3.30
C SER A 33 -7.53 -11.47 -4.60
N LEU A 34 -6.24 -11.43 -4.93
CA LEU A 34 -5.68 -12.15 -6.08
C LEU A 34 -5.80 -13.66 -5.91
N CYS A 35 -5.45 -14.19 -4.74
CA CYS A 35 -5.54 -15.63 -4.44
C CYS A 35 -6.97 -16.16 -4.42
N VAL A 36 -7.93 -15.32 -4.01
CA VAL A 36 -9.37 -15.65 -4.04
C VAL A 36 -9.89 -15.60 -5.49
N SER A 37 -9.52 -14.57 -6.25
CA SER A 37 -10.04 -14.36 -7.61
C SER A 37 -9.37 -15.26 -8.67
N ARG A 38 -8.14 -15.72 -8.42
CA ARG A 38 -7.30 -16.54 -9.33
C ARG A 38 -7.41 -16.13 -10.81
N PRO A 39 -7.14 -14.86 -11.15
CA PRO A 39 -7.25 -14.38 -12.53
C PRO A 39 -6.14 -14.99 -13.39
N ASP A 40 -6.40 -15.16 -14.70
CA ASP A 40 -5.38 -15.59 -15.67
C ASP A 40 -4.21 -14.61 -15.77
N ASN A 41 -4.46 -13.32 -15.53
CA ASN A 41 -3.44 -12.27 -15.54
C ASN A 41 -3.36 -11.55 -14.17
N PRO A 42 -2.47 -11.99 -13.26
CA PRO A 42 -2.34 -11.41 -11.91
C PRO A 42 -1.85 -9.95 -11.94
N ILE A 43 -1.03 -9.57 -12.92
CA ILE A 43 -0.49 -8.19 -13.01
C ILE A 43 -1.60 -7.21 -13.40
N ALA A 44 -2.46 -7.58 -14.35
CA ALA A 44 -3.61 -6.76 -14.73
C ALA A 44 -4.58 -6.58 -13.55
N PHE A 45 -4.84 -7.64 -12.79
CA PHE A 45 -5.69 -7.58 -11.60
C PHE A 45 -5.14 -6.61 -10.55
N LEU A 46 -3.85 -6.70 -10.21
CA LEU A 46 -3.23 -5.81 -9.24
C LEU A 46 -3.30 -4.34 -9.68
N ARG A 47 -3.01 -4.06 -10.95
CA ARG A 47 -3.13 -2.70 -11.51
C ARG A 47 -4.54 -2.14 -11.30
N ASP A 48 -5.56 -2.93 -11.60
CA ASP A 48 -6.95 -2.50 -11.49
C ASP A 48 -7.40 -2.39 -10.02
N TYR A 49 -6.90 -3.27 -9.14
CA TYR A 49 -7.11 -3.22 -7.70
C TYR A 49 -6.60 -1.91 -7.09
N PHE A 50 -5.35 -1.53 -7.40
CA PHE A 50 -4.78 -0.27 -6.91
C PHE A 50 -5.47 0.96 -7.49
N HIS A 51 -5.92 0.93 -8.75
CA HIS A 51 -6.76 2.00 -9.32
C HIS A 51 -8.09 2.17 -8.59
N LYS A 52 -8.72 1.07 -8.17
CA LYS A 52 -9.95 1.13 -7.36
C LYS A 52 -9.68 1.73 -5.98
N LEU A 53 -8.59 1.32 -5.33
CA LEU A 53 -8.18 1.88 -4.03
C LEU A 53 -7.95 3.39 -4.10
N ASP A 54 -7.24 3.89 -5.11
CA ASP A 54 -7.00 5.32 -5.32
C ASP A 54 -8.32 6.11 -5.46
N ARG A 55 -9.30 5.58 -6.20
CA ARG A 55 -10.63 6.19 -6.32
C ARG A 55 -11.38 6.23 -4.98
N LEU A 56 -11.31 5.17 -4.17
CA LEU A 56 -11.96 5.12 -2.87
C LEU A 56 -11.38 6.15 -1.90
N VAL A 57 -10.06 6.30 -1.88
CA VAL A 57 -9.39 7.33 -1.06
C VAL A 57 -9.87 8.73 -1.45
N LYS A 58 -9.93 9.03 -2.76
CA LYS A 58 -10.43 10.32 -3.27
C LYS A 58 -11.87 10.59 -2.85
N VAL A 59 -12.75 9.58 -2.95
CA VAL A 59 -14.17 9.72 -2.56
C VAL A 59 -14.33 9.92 -1.05
N GLN A 60 -13.56 9.23 -0.22
CA GLN A 60 -13.64 9.38 1.25
C GLN A 60 -13.18 10.76 1.71
N LEU A 61 -12.12 11.31 1.09
CA LEU A 61 -11.67 12.69 1.32
C LEU A 61 -12.76 13.71 0.98
N SER A 62 -13.48 13.52 -0.13
CA SER A 62 -14.59 14.40 -0.52
C SER A 62 -15.76 14.37 0.47
N LYS A 63 -16.01 13.23 1.13
CA LYS A 63 -17.10 13.08 2.10
C LYS A 63 -16.79 13.68 3.48
N HIS A 64 -15.52 13.77 3.86
CA HIS A 64 -15.10 14.39 5.12
C HIS A 64 -14.98 15.92 5.04
N MET A 65 -15.07 16.50 3.83
CA MET A 65 -15.02 17.94 3.59
C MET A 65 -16.40 18.61 3.41
N GLN A 66 -17.50 17.86 3.57
CA GLN A 66 -18.88 18.38 3.50
C GLN A 66 -19.52 18.45 4.88
#